data_AF-A0A259RAH7-F1
#
_entry.id   AF-A0A259RAH7-F1
#
_cell.length_a   1.000
_cell.length_b   1.000
_cell.length_c   1.000
_cell.angle_alpha   90.00
_cell.angle_beta   90.00
_cell.angle_gamma   90.00
#
_symmetry.space_group_name_H-M   'P 1'
#
loop_
_entity.id
_entity.type
_entity.pdbx_description
1 polymer ?
#
loop_
_entity_poly.entity_id
_entity_poly.type
_entity_poly.pdbx_seq_one_letter_code
_entity_poly.pdbx_strand_id
1 'polypeptide(L)' 'FSAGIWQGETGAWRVHYDPHEEEFCVLLEGHMTLTTDDGAAQEFHAGDAFVVPGGFTGIWENHTRVRKHYAIMALKKN' A
#
# COMPACT_ATOMS: atom_id res chain seq x y z
N PHE A 1 5.66 -15.76 1.66
CA PHE A 1 5.74 -14.59 2.56
C PHE A 1 7.00 -13.81 2.20
N SER A 2 6.88 -12.51 2.00
CA SER A 2 7.98 -11.59 1.71
C SER A 2 7.88 -10.39 2.63
N ALA A 3 9.01 -9.84 3.08
CA ALA A 3 9.03 -8.64 3.92
C ALA A 3 10.33 -7.85 3.71
N GLY A 4 10.27 -6.56 3.95
CA GLY A 4 11.43 -5.69 3.80
C GLY A 4 11.09 -4.21 3.94
N ILE A 5 11.96 -3.38 3.38
CA ILE A 5 11.75 -1.94 3.27
C ILE A 5 11.59 -1.60 1.79
N TRP A 6 10.57 -0.80 1.50
CA TRP A 6 10.37 -0.21 0.18
C TRP A 6 10.49 1.31 0.26
N GLN A 7 10.96 1.92 -0.83
CA GLN A 7 11.01 3.37 -1.02
C GLN A 7 10.45 3.74 -2.39
N GLY A 8 9.69 4.83 -2.43
CA GLY A 8 9.23 5.46 -3.67
C GLY A 8 9.26 6.97 -3.57
N GLU A 9 9.50 7.63 -4.72
CA GLU A 9 9.43 9.09 -4.84
C GLU A 9 7.96 9.57 -4.91
N THR A 10 7.76 10.88 -4.97
CA THR A 10 6.45 11.48 -5.24
C THR A 10 5.90 11.02 -6.58
N GLY A 11 4.61 10.69 -6.62
CA GLY A 11 3.94 10.21 -7.83
C GLY A 11 2.67 9.44 -7.50
N ALA A 12 1.89 9.15 -8.54
CA ALA A 12 0.65 8.39 -8.43
C ALA A 12 0.64 7.23 -9.43
N TRP A 13 0.28 6.04 -8.94
CA TRP A 13 0.24 4.83 -9.74
C TRP A 13 -1.10 4.12 -9.61
N ARG A 14 -1.63 3.66 -10.74
CA ARG A 14 -2.70 2.66 -10.76
C ARG A 14 -2.11 1.33 -10.29
N VAL A 15 -2.69 0.75 -9.25
CA VAL A 15 -2.27 -0.54 -8.70
C VAL A 15 -3.42 -1.54 -8.72
N HIS A 16 -3.05 -2.82 -8.87
CA HIS A 16 -3.97 -3.95 -8.90
C HIS A 16 -3.35 -5.08 -8.08
N TYR A 17 -3.92 -5.38 -6.92
CA TYR A 17 -3.47 -6.46 -6.05
C TYR A 17 -4.16 -7.76 -6.45
N ASP A 18 -3.45 -8.89 -6.41
CA ASP A 18 -4.10 -10.20 -6.59
C ASP A 18 -5.14 -10.42 -5.47
N PRO A 19 -6.31 -11.03 -5.75
CA PRO A 19 -7.32 -11.30 -4.73
C PRO A 19 -6.83 -12.12 -3.53
N HIS A 20 -5.72 -12.83 -3.66
CA HIS A 20 -5.13 -13.68 -2.63
C HIS A 20 -3.79 -13.11 -2.15
N GLU A 21 -3.48 -11.83 -2.38
CA GLU A 21 -2.25 -11.21 -1.90
C GLU A 21 -2.57 -10.00 -1.02
N GLU A 22 -2.20 -10.09 0.25
CA GLU A 22 -2.34 -8.98 1.21
C GLU A 22 -0.98 -8.37 1.53
N GLU A 23 -0.95 -7.05 1.73
CA GLU A 23 0.26 -6.34 2.14
C GLU A 23 0.01 -5.52 3.41
N PHE A 24 0.70 -5.86 4.49
CA PHE A 24 0.80 -5.01 5.67
C PHE A 24 1.93 -4.00 5.50
N CYS A 25 1.63 -2.74 5.76
CA CYS A 25 2.55 -1.61 5.65
C CYS A 25 2.70 -0.90 7.00
N VAL A 26 3.91 -0.42 7.29
CA VAL A 26 4.16 0.63 8.29
C VAL A 26 4.91 1.75 7.61
N LEU A 27 4.30 2.93 7.53
CA LEU A 27 4.94 4.10 6.92
C LEU A 27 6.03 4.62 7.87
N LEU A 28 7.27 4.63 7.41
CA LEU A 28 8.41 5.14 8.17
C LEU A 28 8.68 6.61 7.90
N GLU A 29 8.32 7.05 6.70
CA GLU A 29 8.57 8.40 6.21
C GLU A 29 7.53 8.75 5.15
N GLY A 30 7.12 10.01 5.15
CA GLY A 30 6.32 10.61 4.11
C GLY A 30 4.83 10.66 4.40
N HIS A 31 4.08 11.00 3.36
CA HIS A 31 2.63 11.14 3.35
C HIS A 31 2.11 10.59 2.01
N MET A 32 1.08 9.76 2.08
CA MET A 32 0.47 9.13 0.91
C MET A 32 -1.04 8.94 1.06
N THR A 33 -1.73 8.69 -0.05
CA THR A 33 -3.16 8.33 -0.10
C THR A 33 -3.37 7.07 -0.92
N LEU A 34 -4.21 6.17 -0.42
CA LEU A 34 -4.82 5.09 -1.19
C LEU A 34 -6.24 5.48 -1.55
N THR A 35 -6.56 5.51 -2.85
CA THR A 35 -7.91 5.79 -3.34
C THR A 35 -8.42 4.59 -4.12
N THR A 36 -9.48 3.94 -3.67
CA THR A 36 -10.13 2.83 -4.37
C THR A 36 -10.86 3.32 -5.63
N ASP A 37 -11.13 2.42 -6.58
CA ASP A 37 -11.85 2.78 -7.82
C ASP A 37 -13.30 3.29 -7.58
N ASP A 38 -13.91 2.97 -6.43
CA ASP A 38 -15.20 3.52 -6.01
C ASP A 38 -15.13 4.93 -5.38
N GLY A 39 -13.92 5.48 -5.27
CA GLY A 39 -13.64 6.83 -4.81
C GLY A 39 -13.39 6.98 -3.31
N ALA A 40 -13.44 5.90 -2.52
CA ALA A 40 -13.03 5.98 -1.12
C ALA A 40 -11.52 6.22 -1.02
N ALA A 41 -11.12 7.21 -0.21
CA ALA A 41 -9.72 7.58 -0.06
C ALA A 41 -9.31 7.52 1.41
N GLN A 42 -8.12 6.98 1.67
CA GLN A 42 -7.52 6.95 3.00
C GLN A 42 -6.09 7.49 2.94
N GLU A 43 -5.82 8.43 3.83
CA GLU A 43 -4.54 9.11 3.96
C GLU A 43 -3.70 8.47 5.07
N PHE A 44 -2.38 8.43 4.86
CA PHE A 44 -1.42 7.85 5.79
C PHE A 44 -0.18 8.72 5.92
N HIS A 45 0.32 8.84 7.14
CA HIS A 45 1.53 9.56 7.50
C HIS A 45 2.56 8.65 8.17
N ALA A 46 3.79 9.14 8.28
CA ALA A 46 4.86 8.43 9.00
C ALA A 46 4.42 8.07 10.43
N GLY A 47 4.57 6.79 10.78
CA GLY A 47 4.08 6.20 12.03
C GLY A 47 2.83 5.34 11.85
N ASP A 48 2.04 5.57 10.80
CA ASP A 48 0.81 4.82 10.56
C ASP A 48 1.11 3.40 10.06
N ALA A 49 0.22 2.48 10.44
CA ALA A 49 0.22 1.11 9.98
C ALA A 49 -1.12 0.79 9.31
N PHE A 50 -1.07 0.08 8.19
CA PHE A 50 -2.27 -0.25 7.40
C PHE A 50 -2.09 -1.54 6.61
N VAL A 51 -3.20 -2.07 6.11
CA VAL A 51 -3.22 -3.23 5.21
C VAL A 51 -3.80 -2.80 3.88
N VAL A 52 -3.13 -3.18 2.79
CA VAL A 52 -3.74 -3.20 1.46
C VAL A 52 -4.38 -4.58 1.28
N PRO A 53 -5.72 -4.66 1.25
CA PRO A 53 -6.41 -5.93 1.16
C PRO A 53 -6.19 -6.57 -0.22
N GLY A 54 -6.23 -7.91 -0.26
CA GLY A 54 -6.23 -8.65 -1.51
C GLY A 54 -7.38 -8.19 -2.42
N GLY A 55 -7.05 -8.03 -3.71
CA GLY A 55 -8.00 -7.54 -4.71
C GLY A 55 -8.20 -6.03 -4.72
N PHE A 56 -7.43 -5.25 -3.94
CA PHE A 56 -7.45 -3.79 -4.04
C PHE A 56 -7.15 -3.35 -5.47
N THR A 57 -8.02 -2.49 -6.02
CA THR A 57 -7.79 -1.76 -7.26
C THR A 57 -8.04 -0.28 -7.04
N GLY A 58 -7.10 0.55 -7.49
CA GLY A 58 -7.17 1.98 -7.24
C GLY A 58 -5.85 2.70 -7.48
N ILE A 59 -5.73 3.90 -6.92
CA ILE A 59 -4.55 4.75 -7.01
C ILE A 59 -3.77 4.69 -5.69
N TRP A 60 -2.48 4.41 -5.82
CA TRP A 60 -1.48 4.67 -4.78
C TRP A 60 -0.79 5.99 -5.11
N GLU A 61 -0.98 7.01 -4.29
CA GLU A 61 -0.39 8.33 -4.47
C GLU A 61 0.54 8.69 -3.32
N ASN A 62 1.82 8.86 -3.63
CA ASN A 62 2.82 9.41 -2.74
C ASN A 62 2.86 10.93 -2.91
N HIS A 63 2.40 11.68 -1.90
CA HIS A 63 2.46 13.15 -1.91
C HIS A 63 3.88 13.67 -1.65
N THR A 64 4.67 12.91 -0.89
CA THR A 64 6.11 13.13 -0.68
C THR A 64 6.89 11.86 -0.99
N ARG A 65 8.23 11.89 -0.92
CA ARG A 65 9.00 10.64 -0.84
C ARG A 65 8.50 9.79 0.33
N VAL A 66 8.29 8.50 0.07
CA VAL A 66 7.77 7.53 1.04
C VAL A 66 8.79 6.44 1.29
N ARG A 67 8.93 6.03 2.55
CA ARG A 67 9.57 4.76 2.94
C ARG A 67 8.63 3.97 3.83
N LYS A 68 8.53 2.66 3.62
CA LYS A 68 7.68 1.78 4.42
C LYS A 68 8.36 0.46 4.74
N HIS A 69 8.05 -0.11 5.90
CA HIS A 69 8.12 -1.57 6.03
C HIS A 69 6.96 -2.18 5.25
N TYR A 70 7.20 -3.30 4.60
CA TYR A 70 6.16 -4.13 4.01
C TYR A 70 6.27 -5.58 4.51
N ALA A 71 5.13 -6.24 4.59
CA ALA A 71 5.01 -7.68 4.74
C ALA A 71 3.87 -8.17 3.83
N ILE A 72 4.22 -8.95 2.80
CA ILE A 72 3.31 -9.46 1.77
C ILE A 72 3.08 -10.96 2.00
N MET A 73 1.81 -11.35 2.01
CA MET A 73 1.38 -12.73 2.12
C MET A 73 0.48 -13.12 0.96
N ALA A 74 0.91 -14.13 0.19
CA ALA A 74 0.03 -14.85 -0.72
C ALA A 74 -0.75 -15.92 0.07
N LEU A 75 -2.07 -15.76 0.12
CA LEU A 75 -3.02 -16.69 0.73
C LEU A 75 -3.22 -17.90 -0.19
N LYS A 76 -3.47 -19.08 0.39
CA LYS A 76 -3.75 -20.29 -0.39
C LYS A 76 -5.10 -20.14 -1.10
N LYS A 77 -5.13 -20.51 -2.39
CA LYS A 77 -6.37 -20.71 -3.14
C LYS A 77 -7.00 -22.00 -2.63
N ASN A 78 -8.21 -21.92 -2.09
CA ASN A 78 -8.99 -23.09 -1.65
C ASN A 78 -9.53 -23.87 -2.85
#